data_AF-A0A9W7DTL4-F1
#
_entry.id   AF-A0A9W7DTL4-F1
#
_cell.length_a   1.000
_cell.length_b   1.000
_cell.length_c   1.000
_cell.angle_alpha   90.00
_cell.angle_beta   90.00
_cell.angle_gamma   90.00
#
_symmetry.space_group_name_H-M   'P 1'
#
loop_
_entity.id
_entity.type
_entity.pdbx_description
1 polymer ?
#
loop_
_entity_poly.entity_id
_entity_poly.type
_entity_poly.pdbx_seq_one_letter_code
_entity_poly.pdbx_strand_id
1 'polypeptide(L)'
;MAITGLIMAMPAIFAFYCAWVVAMLLRPFFVFVLACLLWNAPFTLLKLRMVADTFLYMFLCKDKKYKKPSDRGAFLSSLPSSSKKTIVFVRHGESCWNDTFNAGERKKLDFIKGFIPGLIKSLYYEAYLALAGKVDSWFYDSPLSYYGISQIDALARYLSKSAASSAEQEVFDLLNGAPSCPKTSVLVSSNLRRALSTVCIGFRSRLASNPSEKIVVHPSLQEISRNPDTLSITPPGHQVNASWIEKDALPQIQPILTDRVDMNHHVGNKALSSNGGLRMSSFCTFAFSRPEDCLICGGHSLWFRSFFQAYLPEGSTHTGKKKKIVNGGTVMFDLYKVQNGGGWEYVVDEKSIKVVYGGF
;
A
#
# COMPACT_ATOMS: atom_id res chain seq x y z
N MET A 1 45.23 42.02 -0.27
CA MET A 1 44.32 42.19 0.89
C MET A 1 42.83 42.24 0.50
N ALA A 2 42.43 42.89 -0.59
CA ALA A 2 41.01 42.97 -0.99
C ALA A 2 40.38 41.61 -1.39
N ILE A 3 41.12 40.76 -2.13
CA ILE A 3 40.62 39.45 -2.60
C ILE A 3 40.41 38.48 -1.43
N THR A 4 41.32 38.46 -0.45
CA THR A 4 41.19 37.63 0.76
C THR A 4 39.99 38.05 1.62
N GLY A 5 39.71 39.36 1.73
CA GLY A 5 38.50 39.85 2.40
C GLY A 5 37.21 39.39 1.72
N LEU A 6 37.16 39.42 0.38
CA LEU A 6 36.01 38.95 -0.39
C LEU A 6 35.78 37.44 -0.22
N ILE A 7 36.84 36.64 -0.30
CA ILE A 7 36.77 35.17 -0.11
C ILE A 7 36.28 34.83 1.30
N MET A 8 36.73 35.55 2.33
CA MET A 8 36.26 35.34 3.71
C MET A 8 34.80 35.76 3.92
N ALA A 9 34.28 36.71 3.13
CA ALA A 9 32.87 37.15 3.21
C ALA A 9 31.90 36.26 2.42
N MET A 10 32.38 35.48 1.44
CA MET A 10 31.55 34.63 0.57
C MET A 10 30.61 33.68 1.34
N PRO A 11 31.02 32.99 2.43
CA PRO A 11 30.11 32.14 3.19
C PRO A 11 28.95 32.90 3.82
N ALA A 12 29.20 34.10 4.35
CA ALA A 12 28.18 34.93 4.98
C ALA A 12 27.20 35.49 3.94
N ILE A 13 27.72 35.96 2.80
CA ILE A 13 26.91 36.43 1.67
C ILE A 13 26.05 35.29 1.11
N PHE A 14 26.63 34.11 0.91
CA PHE A 14 25.89 32.93 0.47
C PHE A 14 24.80 32.53 1.47
N ALA A 15 25.12 32.47 2.76
CA ALA A 15 24.14 32.18 3.81
C ALA A 15 23.00 33.20 3.84
N PHE A 16 23.30 34.49 3.68
CA PHE A 16 22.30 35.55 3.59
C PHE A 16 21.36 35.34 2.39
N TYR A 17 21.90 35.12 1.18
CA TYR A 17 21.06 34.90 0.00
C TYR A 17 20.24 33.61 0.12
N CYS A 18 20.80 32.53 0.66
CA CYS A 18 20.04 31.32 0.96
C CYS A 18 18.89 31.60 1.93
N ALA A 19 19.16 32.29 3.04
CA ALA A 19 18.13 32.65 4.02
C ALA A 19 17.06 33.56 3.40
N TRP A 20 17.46 34.53 2.58
CA TRP A 20 16.54 35.45 1.89
C TRP A 20 15.64 34.71 0.88
N VAL A 21 16.21 33.83 0.05
CA VAL A 21 15.43 33.00 -0.89
C VAL A 21 14.46 32.10 -0.12
N VAL A 22 14.90 31.45 0.95
CA VAL A 22 14.03 30.64 1.80
C VAL A 22 12.90 31.49 2.38
N ALA A 23 13.19 32.66 2.94
CA ALA A 23 12.17 33.56 3.48
C ALA A 23 11.17 34.01 2.41
N MET A 24 11.64 34.34 1.20
CA MET A 24 10.78 34.72 0.07
C MET A 24 9.89 33.57 -0.40
N LEU A 25 10.34 32.32 -0.33
CA LEU A 25 9.53 31.15 -0.66
C LEU A 25 8.55 30.77 0.45
N LEU A 26 8.94 30.95 1.71
CA LEU A 26 8.11 30.62 2.87
C LEU A 26 6.99 31.64 3.08
N ARG A 27 7.19 32.93 2.75
CA ARG A 27 6.18 33.97 2.99
C ARG A 27 4.85 33.70 2.25
N PRO A 28 4.82 33.41 0.93
CA PRO A 28 3.58 33.04 0.25
C PRO A 28 2.93 31.80 0.86
N PHE A 29 3.72 30.81 1.30
CA PHE A 29 3.21 29.63 1.98
C PHE A 29 2.52 29.99 3.30
N PHE A 30 3.14 30.82 4.14
CA PHE A 30 2.52 31.27 5.39
C PHE A 30 1.25 32.09 5.16
N VAL A 31 1.25 32.99 4.17
CA VAL A 31 0.05 33.74 3.79
C VAL A 31 -1.05 32.80 3.32
N PHE A 32 -0.73 31.79 2.51
CA PHE A 32 -1.67 30.78 2.07
C PHE A 32 -2.23 29.95 3.24
N VAL A 33 -1.38 29.49 4.15
CA VAL A 33 -1.81 28.75 5.35
C VAL A 33 -2.69 29.60 6.24
N LEU A 34 -2.34 30.88 6.46
CA LEU A 34 -3.16 31.80 7.24
C LEU A 34 -4.52 32.04 6.58
N ALA A 35 -4.56 32.23 5.25
CA ALA A 35 -5.81 32.36 4.51
C ALA A 35 -6.67 31.08 4.64
N CYS A 36 -6.06 29.90 4.55
CA CYS A 36 -6.76 28.62 4.74
C CYS A 36 -7.28 28.46 6.19
N LEU A 37 -6.51 28.89 7.19
CA LEU A 37 -6.96 28.89 8.60
C LEU A 37 -8.16 29.80 8.80
N LEU A 38 -8.14 31.00 8.22
CA LEU A 38 -9.28 31.94 8.29
C LEU A 38 -10.51 31.43 7.54
N TRP A 39 -10.31 30.70 6.43
CA TRP A 39 -11.38 30.12 5.63
C TRP A 39 -12.01 28.87 6.24
N ASN A 40 -11.17 27.93 6.71
CA ASN A 40 -11.59 26.64 7.25
C ASN A 40 -10.54 26.10 8.24
N ALA A 41 -10.55 26.65 9.46
CA ALA A 41 -9.58 26.30 10.50
C ALA A 41 -9.53 24.79 10.84
N PRO A 42 -10.66 24.09 11.11
CA PRO A 42 -10.61 22.68 11.50
C PRO A 42 -9.93 21.81 10.45
N PHE A 43 -10.26 22.06 9.18
CA PHE A 43 -9.69 21.30 8.08
C PHE A 43 -8.20 21.62 7.86
N THR A 44 -7.84 22.91 7.92
CA THR A 44 -6.45 23.33 7.76
C THR A 44 -5.57 22.76 8.87
N LEU A 45 -6.05 22.73 10.11
CA LEU A 45 -5.36 22.09 11.23
C LEU A 45 -5.17 20.59 11.02
N LEU A 46 -6.17 19.88 10.47
CA LEU A 46 -6.04 18.48 10.09
C LEU A 46 -4.91 18.27 9.07
N LYS A 47 -4.85 19.10 8.02
CA LYS A 47 -3.79 19.03 7.00
C LYS A 47 -2.41 19.32 7.57
N LEU A 48 -2.29 20.36 8.39
CA LEU A 48 -1.02 20.69 9.07
C LEU A 48 -0.56 19.53 9.95
N ARG A 49 -1.48 18.88 10.67
CA ARG A 49 -1.18 17.67 11.44
C ARG A 49 -0.70 16.52 10.55
N MET A 50 -1.37 16.24 9.44
CA MET A 50 -0.92 15.19 8.50
C MET A 50 0.49 15.44 7.95
N VAL A 51 0.81 16.71 7.65
CA VAL A 51 2.15 17.13 7.22
C VAL A 51 3.15 16.92 8.35
N ALA A 52 2.85 17.35 9.57
CA ALA A 52 3.70 17.14 10.74
C ALA A 52 3.96 15.63 11.00
N ASP A 53 2.91 14.82 10.99
CA ASP A 53 2.98 13.36 11.17
C ASP A 53 3.84 12.71 10.07
N THR A 54 3.72 13.18 8.83
CA THR A 54 4.56 12.73 7.70
C THR A 54 6.03 13.00 7.99
N PHE A 55 6.39 14.23 8.35
CA PHE A 55 7.78 14.59 8.59
C PHE A 55 8.34 13.82 9.80
N LEU A 56 7.58 13.75 10.88
CA LEU A 56 7.95 12.99 12.07
C LEU A 56 8.22 11.52 11.72
N TYR A 57 7.32 10.89 10.97
CA TYR A 57 7.48 9.50 10.54
C TYR A 57 8.66 9.33 9.57
N MET A 58 8.79 10.21 8.58
CA MET A 58 9.83 10.14 7.56
C MET A 58 11.24 10.19 8.18
N PHE A 59 11.44 11.02 9.19
CA PHE A 59 12.75 11.18 9.83
C PHE A 59 13.00 10.15 10.94
N LEU A 60 11.99 9.79 11.74
CA LEU A 60 12.20 9.01 12.96
C LEU A 60 11.87 7.52 12.84
N CYS A 61 11.14 7.07 11.81
CA CYS A 61 10.69 5.68 11.75
C CYS A 61 11.82 4.66 11.50
N LYS A 62 11.62 3.45 12.02
CA LYS A 62 12.51 2.29 11.86
C LYS A 62 12.02 1.31 10.80
N ASP A 63 11.18 1.76 9.85
CA ASP A 63 10.34 0.87 9.05
C ASP A 63 11.11 -0.19 8.25
N LYS A 64 12.26 0.20 7.69
CA LYS A 64 13.17 -0.67 6.92
C LYS A 64 14.27 -1.33 7.77
N LYS A 65 14.26 -1.15 9.08
CA LYS A 65 15.29 -1.64 10.01
C LYS A 65 14.77 -2.82 10.80
N TYR A 66 15.04 -4.04 10.33
CA TYR A 66 14.77 -5.28 11.06
C TYR A 66 15.74 -6.37 10.60
N LYS A 67 16.03 -7.32 11.48
CA LYS A 67 16.85 -8.48 11.13
C LYS A 67 16.01 -9.43 10.28
N LYS A 68 16.62 -9.98 9.23
CA LYS A 68 16.00 -11.10 8.51
C LYS A 68 16.05 -12.34 9.40
N PRO A 69 15.01 -13.19 9.40
CA PRO A 69 15.07 -14.46 10.09
C PRO A 69 16.20 -15.35 9.58
N SER A 70 16.70 -16.24 10.43
CA SER A 70 17.65 -17.31 10.08
C SER A 70 17.05 -18.30 9.07
N ASP A 71 17.90 -19.09 8.39
CA ASP A 71 17.46 -20.03 7.36
C ASP A 71 16.34 -20.97 7.86
N ARG A 72 15.29 -21.06 7.05
CA ARG A 72 14.09 -21.85 7.33
C ARG A 72 13.88 -23.02 6.34
N GLY A 73 14.82 -23.23 5.41
CA GLY A 73 14.69 -24.26 4.37
C GLY A 73 14.61 -25.69 4.89
N ALA A 74 15.25 -25.97 6.04
CA ALA A 74 15.27 -27.31 6.65
C ALA A 74 13.91 -27.78 7.18
N PHE A 75 12.94 -26.87 7.34
CA PHE A 75 11.66 -27.18 8.00
C PHE A 75 10.59 -27.74 7.05
N LEU A 76 10.71 -27.51 5.73
CA LEU A 76 9.66 -27.86 4.76
C LEU A 76 9.45 -29.37 4.56
N SER A 77 10.47 -30.20 4.83
CA SER A 77 10.44 -31.66 4.61
C SER A 77 9.63 -32.45 5.65
N SER A 78 9.16 -31.82 6.73
CA SER A 78 8.49 -32.48 7.85
C SER A 78 7.14 -31.87 8.25
N LEU A 79 6.52 -31.07 7.37
CA LEU A 79 5.34 -30.27 7.74
C LEU A 79 4.02 -31.04 7.62
N PRO A 80 3.22 -31.13 8.70
CA PRO A 80 1.85 -31.63 8.62
C PRO A 80 0.93 -30.61 7.93
N SER A 81 -0.03 -31.11 7.13
CA SER A 81 -0.99 -30.28 6.37
C SER A 81 -1.86 -29.35 7.23
N SER A 82 -2.05 -29.64 8.52
CA SER A 82 -2.87 -28.82 9.45
C SER A 82 -2.28 -27.46 9.78
N SER A 83 -1.04 -27.19 9.36
CA SER A 83 -0.34 -25.94 9.66
C SER A 83 -0.19 -25.03 8.43
N LYS A 84 -1.17 -25.06 7.52
CA LYS A 84 -1.11 -24.38 6.22
C LYS A 84 -2.22 -23.35 6.03
N LYS A 85 -1.89 -22.22 5.39
CA LYS A 85 -2.83 -21.24 4.83
C LYS A 85 -2.42 -20.89 3.40
N THR A 86 -3.38 -20.81 2.50
CA THR A 86 -3.14 -20.28 1.15
C THR A 86 -3.25 -18.76 1.21
N ILE A 87 -2.28 -18.04 0.65
CA ILE A 87 -2.29 -16.59 0.56
C ILE A 87 -2.33 -16.22 -0.91
N VAL A 88 -3.32 -15.42 -1.30
CA VAL A 88 -3.36 -14.74 -2.59
C VAL A 88 -3.05 -13.28 -2.33
N PHE A 89 -1.93 -12.77 -2.84
CA PHE A 89 -1.56 -11.38 -2.68
C PHE A 89 -1.80 -10.60 -3.97
N VAL A 90 -2.57 -9.52 -3.86
CA VAL A 90 -2.89 -8.60 -4.96
C VAL A 90 -2.19 -7.27 -4.71
N ARG A 91 -1.29 -6.88 -5.62
CA ARG A 91 -0.66 -5.56 -5.55
C ARG A 91 -1.66 -4.50 -6.01
N HIS A 92 -1.74 -3.40 -5.28
CA HIS A 92 -2.52 -2.24 -5.70
C HIS A 92 -2.15 -1.71 -7.11
N GLY A 93 -3.12 -1.06 -7.76
CA GLY A 93 -2.91 -0.32 -9.01
C GLY A 93 -2.02 0.92 -8.80
N GLU A 94 -1.60 1.60 -9.87
CA GLU A 94 -0.88 2.87 -9.72
C GLU A 94 -1.65 3.89 -8.87
N SER A 95 -0.96 4.56 -7.94
CA SER A 95 -1.54 5.65 -7.15
C SER A 95 -1.19 7.02 -7.71
N CYS A 96 -1.91 8.08 -7.30
CA CYS A 96 -1.57 9.47 -7.61
C CYS A 96 -0.12 9.82 -7.23
N TRP A 97 0.36 9.32 -6.08
CA TRP A 97 1.76 9.46 -5.69
C TRP A 97 2.72 8.80 -6.70
N ASN A 98 2.37 7.61 -7.18
CA ASN A 98 3.20 6.91 -8.17
C ASN A 98 3.18 7.60 -9.54
N ASP A 99 2.03 8.09 -9.98
CA ASP A 99 1.92 8.87 -11.21
C ASP A 99 2.84 10.11 -11.19
N THR A 100 2.99 10.77 -10.05
CA THR A 100 3.90 11.92 -9.95
C THR A 100 5.37 11.52 -9.82
N PHE A 101 5.70 10.54 -8.97
CA PHE A 101 7.10 10.32 -8.54
C PHE A 101 7.78 9.08 -9.11
N ASN A 102 7.07 8.18 -9.79
CA ASN A 102 7.65 6.94 -10.31
C ASN A 102 7.51 6.86 -11.82
N ALA A 103 8.60 6.56 -12.54
CA ALA A 103 8.52 6.34 -13.99
C ALA A 103 7.48 5.28 -14.39
N GLY A 104 7.32 4.23 -13.57
CA GLY A 104 6.36 3.16 -13.84
C GLY A 104 6.68 2.47 -15.16
N GLU A 105 5.69 2.36 -16.04
CA GLU A 105 5.83 1.82 -17.40
C GLU A 105 6.26 2.87 -18.43
N ARG A 106 6.34 4.15 -18.04
CA ARG A 106 6.72 5.25 -18.94
C ARG A 106 8.20 5.15 -19.30
N LYS A 107 8.53 5.52 -20.54
CA LYS A 107 9.94 5.68 -20.94
C LYS A 107 10.58 6.77 -20.07
N LYS A 108 11.85 6.56 -19.71
CA LYS A 108 12.58 7.46 -18.79
C LYS A 108 12.56 8.92 -19.25
N LEU A 109 12.70 9.16 -20.55
CA LEU A 109 12.68 10.51 -21.12
C LEU A 109 11.30 11.19 -20.97
N ASP A 110 10.22 10.44 -21.19
CA ASP A 110 8.85 10.96 -21.05
C ASP A 110 8.53 11.27 -19.59
N PHE A 111 8.99 10.42 -18.66
CA PHE A 111 8.86 10.69 -17.23
C PHE A 111 9.60 11.97 -16.83
N ILE A 112 10.85 12.16 -17.26
CA ILE A 112 11.64 13.36 -16.92
C ILE A 112 10.97 14.63 -17.46
N LYS A 113 10.50 14.60 -18.72
CA LYS A 113 9.80 15.73 -19.33
C LYS A 113 8.46 16.03 -18.63
N GLY A 114 7.74 14.98 -18.23
CA GLY A 114 6.44 15.08 -17.55
C GLY A 114 6.53 15.37 -16.05
N PHE A 115 7.70 15.26 -15.42
CA PHE A 115 7.83 15.36 -13.97
C PHE A 115 7.41 16.73 -13.43
N ILE A 116 7.92 17.83 -14.01
CA ILE A 116 7.58 19.19 -13.54
C ILE A 116 6.09 19.52 -13.78
N PRO A 117 5.51 19.30 -14.97
CA PRO A 117 4.06 19.45 -15.17
C PRO A 117 3.22 18.58 -14.22
N GLY A 118 3.63 17.32 -14.02
CA GLY A 118 2.97 16.39 -13.10
C GLY A 118 3.03 16.86 -11.65
N LEU A 119 4.16 17.42 -11.22
CA LEU A 119 4.32 18.01 -9.90
C LEU A 119 3.42 19.24 -9.72
N ILE A 120 3.39 20.15 -10.70
CA ILE A 120 2.49 21.32 -10.68
C ILE A 120 1.02 20.87 -10.58
N LYS A 121 0.61 19.89 -11.38
CA LYS A 121 -0.74 19.29 -11.31
C LYS A 121 -1.03 18.75 -9.91
N SER A 122 -0.10 17.97 -9.33
CA SER A 122 -0.30 17.39 -8.00
C SER A 122 -0.42 18.46 -6.90
N LEU A 123 0.37 19.53 -6.95
CA LEU A 123 0.30 20.65 -6.01
C LEU A 123 -0.99 21.44 -6.17
N TYR A 124 -1.44 21.68 -7.41
CA TYR A 124 -2.71 22.32 -7.69
C TYR A 124 -3.90 21.52 -7.12
N TYR A 125 -3.92 20.20 -7.33
CA TYR A 125 -4.97 19.34 -6.78
C TYR A 125 -4.94 19.31 -5.24
N GLU A 126 -3.75 19.24 -4.63
CA GLU A 126 -3.64 19.28 -3.16
C GLU A 126 -4.15 20.62 -2.60
N ALA A 127 -3.84 21.75 -3.24
CA ALA A 127 -4.36 23.05 -2.87
C ALA A 127 -5.89 23.15 -3.05
N TYR A 128 -6.42 22.62 -4.15
CA TYR A 128 -7.86 22.53 -4.39
C TYR A 128 -8.57 21.72 -3.30
N LEU A 129 -8.08 20.52 -2.99
CA LEU A 129 -8.63 19.67 -1.94
C LEU A 129 -8.60 20.38 -0.58
N ALA A 130 -7.54 21.16 -0.32
CA ALA A 130 -7.41 21.91 0.90
C ALA A 130 -8.44 23.05 1.02
N LEU A 131 -8.58 23.86 -0.03
CA LEU A 131 -9.52 24.97 -0.07
C LEU A 131 -10.99 24.49 -0.09
N ALA A 132 -11.25 23.35 -0.73
CA ALA A 132 -12.57 22.73 -0.79
C ALA A 132 -12.96 21.95 0.48
N GLY A 133 -12.09 21.87 1.48
CA GLY A 133 -12.34 21.15 2.75
C GLY A 133 -12.53 19.64 2.58
N LYS A 134 -11.93 19.03 1.55
CA LYS A 134 -12.07 17.60 1.25
C LYS A 134 -11.03 16.80 2.02
N VAL A 135 -11.47 15.85 2.87
CA VAL A 135 -10.58 14.93 3.61
C VAL A 135 -9.99 13.90 2.66
N ASP A 136 -9.06 14.36 1.83
CA ASP A 136 -8.39 13.61 0.78
C ASP A 136 -7.02 14.23 0.49
N SER A 137 -6.14 13.52 -0.19
CA SER A 137 -4.82 14.03 -0.57
C SER A 137 -4.28 13.31 -1.80
N TRP A 138 -3.60 14.07 -2.65
CA TRP A 138 -2.81 13.52 -3.75
C TRP A 138 -1.58 12.77 -3.22
N PHE A 139 -1.02 13.23 -2.11
CA PHE A 139 0.27 12.76 -1.59
C PHE A 139 0.15 11.81 -0.39
N TYR A 140 -0.72 12.14 0.56
CA TYR A 140 -0.90 11.38 1.80
C TYR A 140 -1.99 10.32 1.61
N ASP A 141 -1.73 9.07 2.01
CA ASP A 141 -2.63 7.94 1.72
C ASP A 141 -3.18 7.98 0.29
N SER A 142 -2.31 8.23 -0.69
CA SER A 142 -2.74 8.63 -2.03
C SER A 142 -3.67 7.59 -2.66
N PRO A 143 -4.81 8.00 -3.25
CA PRO A 143 -5.74 7.08 -3.90
C PRO A 143 -5.13 6.49 -5.17
N LEU A 144 -5.85 5.55 -5.78
CA LEU A 144 -5.51 5.08 -7.13
C LEU A 144 -5.58 6.23 -8.15
N SER A 145 -4.69 6.21 -9.14
CA SER A 145 -4.83 7.06 -10.34
C SER A 145 -5.87 6.45 -11.28
N TYR A 146 -6.36 7.21 -12.27
CA TYR A 146 -7.23 6.65 -13.32
C TYR A 146 -6.57 5.46 -14.05
N TYR A 147 -5.26 5.52 -14.27
CA TYR A 147 -4.51 4.40 -14.84
C TYR A 147 -4.41 3.23 -13.86
N GLY A 148 -4.21 3.49 -12.57
CA GLY A 148 -4.27 2.44 -11.55
C GLY A 148 -5.63 1.74 -11.49
N ILE A 149 -6.72 2.48 -11.65
CA ILE A 149 -8.07 1.91 -11.71
C ILE A 149 -8.21 1.03 -12.96
N SER A 150 -7.71 1.45 -14.12
CA SER A 150 -7.77 0.61 -15.33
C SER A 150 -6.93 -0.67 -15.23
N GLN A 151 -5.81 -0.64 -14.51
CA GLN A 151 -5.02 -1.83 -14.17
C GLN A 151 -5.83 -2.83 -13.32
N ILE A 152 -6.58 -2.33 -12.33
CA ILE A 152 -7.42 -3.20 -11.49
C ILE A 152 -8.68 -3.67 -12.23
N ASP A 153 -9.24 -2.85 -13.10
CA ASP A 153 -10.32 -3.25 -13.99
C ASP A 153 -9.89 -4.39 -14.93
N ALA A 154 -8.64 -4.38 -15.40
CA ALA A 154 -8.09 -5.47 -16.20
C ALA A 154 -7.98 -6.78 -15.41
N LEU A 155 -7.64 -6.73 -14.11
CA LEU A 155 -7.71 -7.87 -13.20
C LEU A 155 -9.15 -8.37 -13.04
N ALA A 156 -10.10 -7.47 -12.77
CA ALA A 156 -11.52 -7.83 -12.60
C ALA A 156 -12.09 -8.51 -13.86
N ARG A 157 -11.71 -8.02 -15.05
CA ARG A 157 -12.05 -8.62 -16.33
C ARG A 157 -11.38 -9.98 -16.52
N TYR A 158 -10.13 -10.15 -16.10
CA TYR A 158 -9.45 -11.44 -16.17
C TYR A 158 -10.16 -12.49 -15.33
N LEU A 159 -10.56 -12.17 -14.09
CA LEU A 159 -11.28 -13.08 -13.19
C LEU A 159 -12.71 -13.42 -13.64
N SER A 160 -13.28 -12.63 -14.56
CA SER A 160 -14.61 -12.87 -15.13
C SER A 160 -14.58 -13.70 -16.43
N LYS A 161 -13.39 -14.09 -16.93
CA LYS A 161 -13.27 -14.91 -18.14
C LYS A 161 -13.52 -16.39 -17.83
N SER A 162 -13.86 -17.16 -18.86
CA SER A 162 -13.82 -18.61 -18.79
C SER A 162 -12.38 -19.08 -18.55
N ALA A 163 -12.18 -19.95 -17.58
CA ALA A 163 -10.88 -20.55 -17.33
C ALA A 163 -10.43 -21.41 -18.51
N ALA A 164 -9.15 -21.38 -18.84
CA ALA A 164 -8.55 -22.18 -19.89
C ALA A 164 -8.26 -23.63 -19.45
N SER A 165 -8.31 -23.92 -18.15
CA SER A 165 -8.07 -25.25 -17.58
C SER A 165 -8.82 -25.45 -16.26
N SER A 166 -8.98 -26.71 -15.84
CA SER A 166 -9.57 -27.03 -14.52
C SER A 166 -8.77 -26.42 -13.36
N ALA A 167 -7.44 -26.46 -13.43
CA ALA A 167 -6.57 -25.88 -12.41
C ALA A 167 -6.61 -24.32 -12.37
N GLU A 168 -7.02 -23.68 -13.46
CA GLU A 168 -7.32 -22.24 -13.46
C GLU A 168 -8.74 -21.98 -12.94
N GLN A 169 -9.71 -22.83 -13.30
CA GLN A 169 -11.07 -22.74 -12.80
C GLN A 169 -11.12 -22.85 -11.28
N GLU A 170 -10.37 -23.77 -10.67
CA GLU A 170 -10.27 -23.88 -9.20
C GLU A 170 -9.77 -22.58 -8.54
N VAL A 171 -8.82 -21.89 -9.18
CA VAL A 171 -8.32 -20.60 -8.69
C VAL A 171 -9.39 -19.52 -8.89
N PHE A 172 -10.06 -19.48 -10.03
CA PHE A 172 -11.13 -18.51 -10.29
C PHE A 172 -12.30 -18.70 -9.34
N ASP A 173 -12.71 -19.94 -9.08
CA ASP A 173 -13.75 -20.28 -8.12
C ASP A 173 -13.37 -19.81 -6.71
N LEU A 174 -12.12 -20.04 -6.28
CA LEU A 174 -11.60 -19.55 -5.00
C LEU A 174 -11.63 -18.01 -4.92
N LEU A 175 -11.15 -17.33 -5.96
CA LEU A 175 -11.05 -15.87 -6.00
C LEU A 175 -12.41 -15.18 -6.13
N ASN A 176 -13.35 -15.78 -6.86
CA ASN A 176 -14.71 -15.29 -7.03
C ASN A 176 -15.63 -15.70 -5.88
N GLY A 177 -15.17 -16.53 -4.93
CA GLY A 177 -15.98 -17.00 -3.81
C GLY A 177 -17.14 -17.90 -4.28
N ALA A 178 -16.89 -18.72 -5.32
CA ALA A 178 -17.90 -19.59 -5.88
C ALA A 178 -18.36 -20.63 -4.83
N PRO A 179 -19.68 -20.90 -4.69
CA PRO A 179 -20.19 -21.90 -3.76
C PRO A 179 -19.68 -23.33 -4.02
N SER A 180 -19.24 -23.61 -5.25
CA SER A 180 -18.61 -24.88 -5.66
C SER A 180 -17.18 -25.05 -5.11
N CYS A 181 -16.53 -23.98 -4.67
CA CYS A 181 -15.16 -24.04 -4.19
C CYS A 181 -15.11 -24.75 -2.82
N PRO A 182 -14.36 -25.84 -2.67
CA PRO A 182 -14.26 -26.55 -1.39
C PRO A 182 -13.46 -25.78 -0.34
N LYS A 183 -12.67 -24.78 -0.76
CA LYS A 183 -11.85 -23.96 0.14
C LYS A 183 -12.57 -22.68 0.50
N THR A 184 -12.57 -22.37 1.78
CA THR A 184 -13.08 -21.09 2.28
C THR A 184 -12.05 -19.98 2.05
N SER A 185 -12.52 -18.77 1.77
CA SER A 185 -11.63 -17.60 1.61
C SER A 185 -12.22 -16.33 2.16
N VAL A 186 -11.35 -15.40 2.57
CA VAL A 186 -11.71 -14.06 3.02
C VAL A 186 -10.92 -12.99 2.29
N LEU A 187 -11.60 -11.89 1.95
CA LEU A 187 -10.97 -10.69 1.42
C LEU A 187 -10.34 -9.88 2.56
N VAL A 188 -9.06 -9.57 2.41
CA VAL A 188 -8.29 -8.79 3.38
C VAL A 188 -7.63 -7.64 2.65
N SER A 189 -7.53 -6.47 3.27
CA SER A 189 -6.77 -5.36 2.72
C SER A 189 -5.89 -4.69 3.77
N SER A 190 -4.83 -4.03 3.32
CA SER A 190 -4.18 -3.01 4.13
C SER A 190 -5.16 -1.88 4.47
N ASN A 191 -4.79 -1.04 5.43
CA ASN A 191 -5.52 0.17 5.77
C ASN A 191 -5.22 1.39 4.87
N LEU A 192 -4.47 1.21 3.78
CA LEU A 192 -4.20 2.26 2.80
C LEU A 192 -5.25 2.21 1.70
N ARG A 193 -5.83 3.37 1.36
CA ARG A 193 -7.00 3.46 0.48
C ARG A 193 -6.78 2.78 -0.87
N ARG A 194 -5.62 2.99 -1.50
CA ARG A 194 -5.30 2.38 -2.80
C ARG A 194 -5.36 0.85 -2.81
N ALA A 195 -5.01 0.19 -1.71
CA ALA A 195 -5.11 -1.27 -1.60
C ALA A 195 -6.55 -1.70 -1.33
N LEU A 196 -7.29 -0.98 -0.47
CA LEU A 196 -8.70 -1.24 -0.23
C LEU A 196 -9.55 -1.10 -1.49
N SER A 197 -9.34 -0.04 -2.26
CA SER A 197 -10.02 0.18 -3.54
C SER A 197 -9.60 -0.83 -4.59
N THR A 198 -8.37 -1.32 -4.54
CA THR A 198 -7.94 -2.45 -5.38
C THR A 198 -8.77 -3.69 -5.10
N VAL A 199 -9.02 -4.01 -3.82
CA VAL A 199 -9.88 -5.15 -3.46
C VAL A 199 -11.32 -4.91 -3.92
N CYS A 200 -11.86 -3.71 -3.66
CA CYS A 200 -13.24 -3.37 -4.05
C CYS A 200 -13.47 -3.47 -5.56
N ILE A 201 -12.56 -2.91 -6.37
CA ILE A 201 -12.68 -2.89 -7.83
C ILE A 201 -12.34 -4.26 -8.42
N GLY A 202 -11.26 -4.89 -7.95
CA GLY A 202 -10.72 -6.14 -8.50
C GLY A 202 -11.65 -7.33 -8.27
N PHE A 203 -12.32 -7.37 -7.11
CA PHE A 203 -13.24 -8.45 -6.74
C PHE A 203 -14.71 -8.02 -6.78
N ARG A 204 -15.04 -6.98 -7.56
CA ARG A 204 -16.41 -6.45 -7.66
C ARG A 204 -17.46 -7.51 -8.02
N SER A 205 -17.12 -8.49 -8.86
CA SER A 205 -18.03 -9.57 -9.24
C SER A 205 -18.36 -10.45 -8.03
N ARG A 206 -17.35 -10.88 -7.26
CA ARG A 206 -17.52 -11.61 -5.99
C ARG A 206 -18.35 -10.81 -5.00
N LEU A 207 -18.01 -9.54 -4.81
CA LEU A 207 -18.73 -8.66 -3.91
C LEU A 207 -20.21 -8.55 -4.36
N ALA A 208 -20.48 -8.39 -5.64
CA ALA A 208 -21.86 -8.35 -6.15
C ALA A 208 -22.62 -9.68 -5.93
N SER A 209 -21.97 -10.82 -6.15
CA SER A 209 -22.56 -12.14 -5.96
C SER A 209 -22.73 -12.54 -4.50
N ASN A 210 -21.95 -11.94 -3.59
CA ASN A 210 -22.04 -12.18 -2.14
C ASN A 210 -22.16 -10.85 -1.37
N PRO A 211 -23.38 -10.28 -1.25
CA PRO A 211 -23.58 -8.98 -0.61
C PRO A 211 -23.22 -8.90 0.87
N SER A 212 -23.25 -10.04 1.59
CA SER A 212 -22.93 -10.10 3.02
C SER A 212 -21.43 -10.21 3.32
N GLU A 213 -20.63 -10.59 2.33
CA GLU A 213 -19.19 -10.78 2.51
C GLU A 213 -18.48 -9.47 2.90
N LYS A 214 -17.60 -9.56 3.90
CA LYS A 214 -16.84 -8.44 4.41
C LYS A 214 -15.41 -8.43 3.85
N ILE A 215 -14.84 -7.22 3.74
CA ILE A 215 -13.43 -6.99 3.49
C ILE A 215 -12.77 -6.63 4.82
N VAL A 216 -11.90 -7.49 5.33
CA VAL A 216 -11.23 -7.27 6.61
C VAL A 216 -10.02 -6.34 6.42
N VAL A 217 -9.98 -5.22 7.15
CA VAL A 217 -8.82 -4.32 7.09
C VAL A 217 -7.82 -4.66 8.18
N HIS A 218 -6.58 -4.97 7.79
CA HIS A 218 -5.51 -5.29 8.73
C HIS A 218 -4.24 -4.45 8.49
N PRO A 219 -3.87 -3.53 9.42
CA PRO A 219 -2.71 -2.64 9.27
C PRO A 219 -1.35 -3.34 9.16
N SER A 220 -1.25 -4.63 9.47
CA SER A 220 -0.02 -5.40 9.26
C SER A 220 0.42 -5.45 7.79
N LEU A 221 -0.51 -5.24 6.85
CA LEU A 221 -0.26 -5.18 5.41
C LEU A 221 0.19 -3.79 4.93
N GLN A 222 0.25 -2.79 5.81
CA GLN A 222 0.66 -1.42 5.46
C GLN A 222 2.09 -1.38 4.90
N GLU A 223 2.29 -0.65 3.80
CA GLU A 223 3.54 -0.61 3.03
C GLU A 223 4.78 -0.32 3.90
N ILE A 224 5.90 -0.94 3.53
CA ILE A 224 7.21 -0.71 4.18
C ILE A 224 7.92 0.45 3.45
N SER A 225 7.68 1.66 3.94
CA SER A 225 8.26 2.89 3.40
C SER A 225 8.18 4.03 4.41
N ARG A 226 8.90 5.11 4.12
CA ARG A 226 8.89 6.36 4.90
C ARG A 226 8.06 7.46 4.25
N ASN A 227 7.55 7.20 3.05
CA ASN A 227 6.82 8.18 2.24
C ASN A 227 5.43 8.47 2.85
N PRO A 228 4.90 9.69 2.65
CA PRO A 228 3.57 10.09 3.12
C PRO A 228 2.45 9.20 2.59
N ASP A 229 2.57 8.71 1.35
CA ASP A 229 1.57 7.83 0.75
C ASP A 229 1.40 6.52 1.51
N THR A 230 2.32 6.18 2.42
CA THR A 230 2.28 4.96 3.21
C THR A 230 1.68 5.13 4.60
N LEU A 231 1.10 6.30 4.89
CA LEU A 231 0.30 6.57 6.07
C LEU A 231 -1.18 6.65 5.67
N SER A 232 -2.07 6.06 6.46
CA SER A 232 -3.53 6.06 6.28
C SER A 232 -4.11 7.39 6.72
N ILE A 233 -5.00 7.95 5.90
CA ILE A 233 -5.77 9.16 6.23
C ILE A 233 -6.94 8.82 7.17
N THR A 234 -7.38 7.56 7.16
CA THR A 234 -8.50 7.09 7.98
C THR A 234 -8.04 6.89 9.42
N PRO A 235 -8.69 7.52 10.41
CA PRO A 235 -8.36 7.30 11.82
C PRO A 235 -8.68 5.86 12.29
N PRO A 236 -8.11 5.41 13.43
CA PRO A 236 -8.44 4.13 14.04
C PRO A 236 -9.96 3.92 14.20
N GLY A 237 -10.48 2.76 13.80
CA GLY A 237 -11.89 2.39 13.93
C GLY A 237 -12.90 3.23 13.12
N HIS A 238 -12.46 4.22 12.34
CA HIS A 238 -13.36 5.03 11.52
C HIS A 238 -13.60 4.40 10.15
N GLN A 239 -14.74 4.68 9.53
CA GLN A 239 -15.00 4.22 8.17
C GLN A 239 -14.14 4.94 7.13
N VAL A 240 -13.84 4.24 6.04
CA VAL A 240 -13.07 4.78 4.92
C VAL A 240 -13.98 5.59 4.00
N ASN A 241 -13.51 6.78 3.62
CA ASN A 241 -14.16 7.60 2.60
C ASN A 241 -13.52 7.33 1.24
N ALA A 242 -14.37 7.11 0.23
CA ALA A 242 -13.94 7.04 -1.15
C ALA A 242 -13.35 8.38 -1.59
N SER A 243 -12.25 8.32 -2.31
CA SER A 243 -11.60 9.48 -2.88
C SER A 243 -12.39 10.08 -4.05
N TRP A 244 -11.99 11.27 -4.48
CA TRP A 244 -12.62 11.92 -5.64
C TRP A 244 -12.51 11.06 -6.91
N ILE A 245 -11.35 10.45 -7.17
CA ILE A 245 -11.12 9.62 -8.37
C ILE A 245 -11.96 8.34 -8.33
N GLU A 246 -12.06 7.71 -7.16
CA GLU A 246 -12.82 6.48 -7.00
C GLU A 246 -14.32 6.70 -7.18
N LYS A 247 -14.85 7.82 -6.68
CA LYS A 247 -16.26 8.18 -6.88
C LYS A 247 -16.60 8.38 -8.35
N ASP A 248 -15.69 8.97 -9.11
CA ASP A 248 -15.87 9.15 -10.55
C ASP A 248 -15.84 7.82 -11.30
N ALA A 249 -14.95 6.90 -10.91
CA ALA A 249 -14.73 5.66 -11.64
C ALA A 249 -15.64 4.50 -11.21
N LEU A 250 -16.11 4.49 -9.96
CA LEU A 250 -16.98 3.45 -9.40
C LEU A 250 -18.00 4.11 -8.45
N PRO A 251 -19.11 4.66 -8.96
CA PRO A 251 -20.08 5.41 -8.14
C PRO A 251 -20.60 4.65 -6.91
N GLN A 252 -20.69 3.33 -6.98
CA GLN A 252 -21.13 2.43 -5.90
C GLN A 252 -20.04 2.07 -4.87
N ILE A 253 -18.83 2.62 -4.99
CA ILE A 253 -17.72 2.26 -4.09
C ILE A 253 -17.97 2.71 -2.65
N GLN A 254 -18.59 3.88 -2.43
CA GLN A 254 -18.81 4.38 -1.08
C GLN A 254 -19.73 3.47 -0.25
N PRO A 255 -20.88 2.99 -0.76
CA PRO A 255 -21.67 1.96 -0.07
C PRO A 255 -20.86 0.71 0.29
N ILE A 256 -20.00 0.22 -0.62
CA ILE A 256 -19.13 -0.93 -0.32
C ILE A 256 -18.18 -0.61 0.84
N LEU A 257 -17.54 0.56 0.82
CA LEU A 257 -16.64 0.99 1.89
C LEU A 257 -17.34 1.16 3.24
N THR A 258 -18.58 1.66 3.24
CA THR A 258 -19.38 1.87 4.45
C THR A 258 -19.90 0.57 5.02
N ASP A 259 -20.52 -0.28 4.20
CA ASP A 259 -21.31 -1.41 4.69
C ASP A 259 -20.50 -2.70 4.79
N ARG A 260 -19.40 -2.81 4.05
CA ARG A 260 -18.72 -4.10 3.85
C ARG A 260 -17.27 -4.13 4.28
N VAL A 261 -16.69 -3.00 4.62
CA VAL A 261 -15.33 -2.96 5.14
C VAL A 261 -15.38 -3.13 6.65
N ASP A 262 -14.81 -4.22 7.13
CA ASP A 262 -14.65 -4.49 8.56
C ASP A 262 -13.42 -3.74 9.09
N MET A 263 -13.68 -2.72 9.92
CA MET A 263 -12.68 -1.85 10.52
C MET A 263 -12.27 -2.28 11.94
N ASN A 264 -12.72 -3.43 12.44
CA ASN A 264 -12.44 -3.90 13.80
C ASN A 264 -10.94 -4.03 14.10
N HIS A 265 -10.12 -4.38 13.11
CA HIS A 265 -8.67 -4.49 13.25
C HIS A 265 -7.92 -3.20 12.84
N HIS A 266 -8.61 -2.14 12.43
CA HIS A 266 -7.99 -0.89 12.01
C HIS A 266 -7.55 -0.05 13.22
N VAL A 267 -6.30 -0.26 13.64
CA VAL A 267 -5.66 0.49 14.74
C VAL A 267 -4.95 1.78 14.31
N GLY A 268 -5.12 2.21 13.05
CA GLY A 268 -4.49 3.41 12.52
C GLY A 268 -3.10 3.19 11.92
N ASN A 269 -2.31 4.26 11.93
CA ASN A 269 -0.98 4.25 11.33
C ASN A 269 0.05 3.46 12.12
N LYS A 270 0.96 2.81 11.39
CA LYS A 270 2.19 2.23 11.92
C LYS A 270 2.94 3.22 12.82
N ALA A 271 3.26 2.77 14.04
CA ALA A 271 3.99 3.56 15.03
C ALA A 271 5.47 3.77 14.64
N LEU A 272 6.10 4.85 15.14
CA LEU A 272 7.52 5.14 14.93
C LEU A 272 8.46 4.02 15.40
N SER A 273 8.05 3.32 16.47
CA SER A 273 8.76 2.18 17.07
C SER A 273 8.57 0.88 16.30
N SER A 274 7.56 0.78 15.44
CA SER A 274 7.30 -0.41 14.62
C SER A 274 8.30 -0.50 13.46
N ASN A 275 8.42 -1.70 12.88
CA ASN A 275 9.12 -1.93 11.62
C ASN A 275 8.39 -2.97 10.75
N GLY A 276 8.86 -3.15 9.52
CA GLY A 276 8.30 -4.12 8.57
C GLY A 276 8.33 -5.57 9.08
N GLY A 277 9.40 -6.00 9.77
CA GLY A 277 9.51 -7.35 10.32
C GLY A 277 8.40 -7.68 11.33
N LEU A 278 8.16 -6.77 12.28
CA LEU A 278 7.08 -6.90 13.26
C LEU A 278 5.71 -6.98 12.59
N ARG A 279 5.46 -6.13 11.58
CA ARG A 279 4.19 -6.16 10.85
C ARG A 279 4.02 -7.45 10.05
N MET A 280 5.04 -7.95 9.38
CA MET A 280 4.93 -9.22 8.67
C MET A 280 4.69 -10.40 9.63
N SER A 281 5.33 -10.42 10.80
CA SER A 281 5.07 -11.43 11.84
C SER A 281 3.63 -11.33 12.39
N SER A 282 3.13 -10.12 12.61
CA SER A 282 1.74 -9.86 12.97
C SER A 282 0.76 -10.34 11.89
N PHE A 283 1.08 -10.16 10.60
CA PHE A 283 0.29 -10.70 9.50
C PHE A 283 0.25 -12.24 9.54
N CYS A 284 1.39 -12.91 9.74
CA CYS A 284 1.40 -14.37 9.86
C CYS A 284 0.54 -14.85 11.05
N THR A 285 0.63 -14.17 12.19
CA THR A 285 -0.20 -14.49 13.37
C THR A 285 -1.69 -14.34 13.04
N PHE A 286 -2.07 -13.23 12.40
CA PHE A 286 -3.44 -12.99 11.94
C PHE A 286 -3.91 -14.04 10.93
N ALA A 287 -3.09 -14.37 9.93
CA ALA A 287 -3.45 -15.35 8.90
C ALA A 287 -3.78 -16.72 9.51
N PHE A 288 -3.04 -17.14 10.54
CA PHE A 288 -3.28 -18.40 11.24
C PHE A 288 -4.33 -18.32 12.35
N SER A 289 -4.80 -17.13 12.75
CA SER A 289 -5.96 -16.98 13.64
C SER A 289 -7.29 -17.01 12.89
N ARG A 290 -7.25 -16.88 11.56
CA ARG A 290 -8.44 -16.93 10.70
C ARG A 290 -8.94 -18.37 10.52
N PRO A 291 -10.26 -18.62 10.55
CA PRO A 291 -10.80 -19.93 10.22
C PRO A 291 -10.63 -20.27 8.73
N GLU A 292 -10.63 -19.26 7.85
CA GLU A 292 -10.63 -19.47 6.40
C GLU A 292 -9.33 -20.10 5.88
N ASP A 293 -9.43 -21.01 4.92
CA ASP A 293 -8.27 -21.70 4.32
C ASP A 293 -7.37 -20.74 3.54
N CYS A 294 -8.00 -19.72 2.92
CA CYS A 294 -7.34 -18.77 2.04
C CYS A 294 -7.58 -17.32 2.43
N LEU A 295 -6.51 -16.52 2.45
CA LEU A 295 -6.60 -15.07 2.60
C LEU A 295 -6.24 -14.38 1.27
N ILE A 296 -7.17 -13.61 0.73
CA ILE A 296 -6.96 -12.82 -0.48
C ILE A 296 -6.65 -11.38 -0.07
N CYS A 297 -5.36 -11.02 -0.07
CA CYS A 297 -4.80 -9.83 0.53
C CYS A 297 -4.49 -8.75 -0.51
N GLY A 298 -5.19 -7.62 -0.45
CA GLY A 298 -4.80 -6.39 -1.13
C GLY A 298 -3.67 -5.68 -0.37
N GLY A 299 -2.54 -5.45 -1.04
CA GLY A 299 -1.37 -4.87 -0.39
C GLY A 299 -0.37 -4.22 -1.34
N HIS A 300 0.88 -4.14 -0.89
CA HIS A 300 1.91 -3.30 -1.51
C HIS A 300 3.21 -4.04 -1.85
N SER A 301 3.93 -3.49 -2.83
CA SER A 301 5.07 -4.16 -3.44
C SER A 301 6.29 -4.31 -2.53
N LEU A 302 6.64 -3.31 -1.72
CA LEU A 302 7.83 -3.41 -0.86
C LEU A 302 7.55 -4.32 0.33
N TRP A 303 6.34 -4.28 0.87
CA TRP A 303 5.84 -5.23 1.85
C TRP A 303 5.96 -6.65 1.32
N PHE A 304 5.41 -6.95 0.14
CA PHE A 304 5.44 -8.29 -0.43
C PHE A 304 6.85 -8.79 -0.69
N ARG A 305 7.68 -7.95 -1.33
CA ARG A 305 9.08 -8.32 -1.59
C ARG A 305 9.83 -8.59 -0.29
N SER A 306 9.59 -7.78 0.74
CA SER A 306 10.16 -8.00 2.08
C SER A 306 9.67 -9.29 2.72
N PHE A 307 8.38 -9.63 2.52
CA PHE A 307 7.80 -10.87 2.99
C PHE A 307 8.49 -12.06 2.35
N PHE A 308 8.68 -12.04 1.04
CA PHE A 308 9.40 -13.09 0.33
C PHE A 308 10.88 -13.16 0.76
N GLN A 309 11.53 -12.02 0.99
CA GLN A 309 12.89 -12.00 1.54
C GLN A 309 13.00 -12.57 2.95
N ALA A 310 11.92 -12.55 3.74
CA ALA A 310 11.93 -12.96 5.14
C ALA A 310 11.40 -14.39 5.36
N TYR A 311 10.52 -14.89 4.47
CA TYR A 311 9.80 -16.15 4.68
C TYR A 311 10.08 -17.22 3.62
N LEU A 312 10.76 -16.90 2.51
CA LEU A 312 11.35 -17.92 1.65
C LEU A 312 12.66 -18.45 2.23
N PRO A 313 13.07 -19.68 1.86
CA PRO A 313 14.38 -20.22 2.22
C PRO A 313 15.51 -19.25 1.90
N GLU A 314 16.57 -19.23 2.72
CA GLU A 314 17.65 -18.26 2.57
C GLU A 314 18.32 -18.36 1.20
N GLY A 315 18.61 -19.61 0.77
CA GLY A 315 19.17 -19.94 -0.54
C GLY A 315 18.22 -19.78 -1.73
N SER A 316 16.94 -19.48 -1.52
CA SER A 316 15.97 -19.27 -2.60
C SER A 316 16.41 -18.15 -3.54
N THR A 317 16.38 -18.42 -4.85
CA THR A 317 16.69 -17.46 -5.92
C THR A 317 15.42 -16.87 -6.57
N HIS A 318 14.24 -17.19 -6.03
CA HIS A 318 12.95 -16.79 -6.58
C HIS A 318 12.88 -15.29 -6.89
N THR A 319 12.37 -14.95 -8.07
CA THR A 319 12.29 -13.58 -8.60
C THR A 319 11.61 -12.60 -7.63
N GLY A 320 10.62 -13.07 -6.86
CA GLY A 320 9.90 -12.27 -5.87
C GLY A 320 10.74 -11.76 -4.68
N LYS A 321 11.96 -12.28 -4.46
CA LYS A 321 12.91 -11.69 -3.49
C LYS A 321 13.56 -10.41 -4.02
N LYS A 322 13.55 -10.17 -5.34
CA LYS A 322 14.27 -9.06 -6.00
C LYS A 322 13.33 -8.07 -6.68
N LYS A 323 12.34 -8.57 -7.43
CA LYS A 323 11.40 -7.76 -8.21
C LYS A 323 10.12 -7.46 -7.43
N LYS A 324 9.38 -6.44 -7.89
CA LYS A 324 8.08 -6.05 -7.36
C LYS A 324 7.02 -6.71 -8.23
N ILE A 325 5.98 -7.33 -7.65
CA ILE A 325 4.78 -7.71 -8.43
C ILE A 325 4.34 -6.52 -9.27
N VAL A 326 3.92 -6.66 -10.52
CA VAL A 326 3.38 -5.53 -11.31
C VAL A 326 2.09 -4.97 -10.68
N ASN A 327 1.70 -3.75 -11.02
CA ASN A 327 0.45 -3.17 -10.50
C ASN A 327 -0.76 -4.04 -10.90
N GLY A 328 -1.68 -4.30 -9.96
CA GLY A 328 -2.79 -5.24 -10.17
C GLY A 328 -2.37 -6.71 -10.23
N GLY A 329 -1.07 -7.02 -10.25
CA GLY A 329 -0.58 -8.39 -10.28
C GLY A 329 -1.01 -9.17 -9.03
N THR A 330 -1.30 -10.45 -9.24
CA THR A 330 -1.84 -11.39 -8.26
C THR A 330 -0.95 -12.62 -8.21
N VAL A 331 -0.45 -12.95 -7.02
CA VAL A 331 0.42 -14.10 -6.76
C VAL A 331 -0.15 -14.93 -5.63
N MET A 332 -0.29 -16.23 -5.84
CA MET A 332 -0.77 -17.20 -4.85
C MET A 332 0.41 -18.03 -4.32
N PHE A 333 0.41 -18.36 -3.03
CA PHE A 333 1.40 -19.23 -2.40
C PHE A 333 0.86 -19.80 -1.09
N ASP A 334 1.40 -20.94 -0.66
CA ASP A 334 1.10 -21.54 0.63
C ASP A 334 2.10 -21.06 1.70
N LEU A 335 1.55 -20.62 2.83
CA LEU A 335 2.26 -20.22 4.03
C LEU A 335 2.06 -21.31 5.08
N TYR A 336 3.15 -21.73 5.71
CA TYR A 336 3.17 -22.71 6.78
C TYR A 336 3.53 -22.08 8.12
N LYS A 337 2.99 -22.66 9.19
CA LYS A 337 3.36 -22.39 10.58
C LYS A 337 4.08 -23.61 11.14
N VAL A 338 5.29 -23.44 11.67
CA VAL A 338 6.16 -24.55 12.10
C VAL A 338 6.57 -24.35 13.54
N GLN A 339 6.57 -25.42 14.34
CA GLN A 339 7.08 -25.35 15.70
C GLN A 339 8.61 -25.54 15.68
N ASN A 340 9.35 -24.62 16.30
CA ASN A 340 10.81 -24.72 16.43
C ASN A 340 11.23 -24.40 17.87
N GLY A 341 11.70 -25.42 18.61
CA GLY A 341 12.55 -25.35 19.82
C GLY A 341 12.17 -24.42 21.00
N GLY A 342 11.09 -23.65 20.89
CA GLY A 342 10.75 -22.55 21.79
C GLY A 342 9.71 -21.56 21.24
N GLY A 343 9.26 -21.70 19.99
CA GLY A 343 8.20 -20.86 19.42
C GLY A 343 7.65 -21.32 18.07
N TRP A 344 6.81 -20.46 17.47
CA TRP A 344 6.26 -20.65 16.13
C TRP A 344 7.06 -19.85 15.10
N GLU A 345 7.45 -20.52 14.03
CA GLU A 345 8.03 -19.93 12.83
C GLU A 345 7.07 -20.02 11.65
N TYR A 346 7.33 -19.24 10.61
CA TYR A 346 6.53 -19.25 9.40
C TYR A 346 7.43 -19.41 8.17
N VAL A 347 6.95 -20.15 7.17
CA VAL A 347 7.72 -20.45 5.95
C VAL A 347 6.79 -20.42 4.75
N VAL A 348 7.23 -19.80 3.66
CA VAL A 348 6.56 -19.90 2.35
C VAL A 348 7.12 -21.11 1.63
N ASP A 349 6.24 -21.99 1.16
CA ASP A 349 6.65 -23.07 0.26
C ASP A 349 6.90 -22.49 -1.14
N GLU A 350 8.17 -22.42 -1.55
CA GLU A 350 8.56 -21.87 -2.84
C GLU A 350 7.90 -22.59 -4.02
N LYS A 351 7.64 -23.90 -3.91
CA LYS A 351 7.02 -24.69 -4.99
C LYS A 351 5.54 -24.38 -5.18
N SER A 352 4.90 -23.83 -4.15
CA SER A 352 3.48 -23.44 -4.19
C SER A 352 3.25 -22.09 -4.87
N ILE A 353 4.30 -21.33 -5.18
CA ILE A 353 4.16 -19.99 -5.76
C ILE A 353 3.61 -20.08 -7.18
N LYS A 354 2.42 -19.52 -7.39
CA LYS A 354 1.75 -19.42 -8.69
C LYS A 354 1.47 -17.95 -9.03
N VAL A 355 1.88 -17.52 -10.21
CA VAL A 355 1.44 -16.23 -10.77
C VAL A 355 0.02 -16.44 -11.33
N VAL A 356 -0.94 -15.72 -10.76
CA VAL A 356 -2.34 -15.75 -11.22
C VAL A 356 -2.56 -14.67 -12.28
N TYR A 357 -2.02 -13.46 -12.07
CA TYR A 357 -2.14 -12.35 -13.00
C TYR A 357 -0.94 -11.41 -12.87
N GLY A 358 -0.42 -10.85 -13.97
CA GLY A 358 0.57 -9.77 -13.97
C GLY A 358 2.01 -10.10 -13.51
N GLY A 359 2.23 -11.04 -12.60
CA GLY A 359 3.58 -11.51 -12.22
C GLY A 359 4.50 -10.44 -11.62
N PHE A 360 5.82 -10.61 -11.79
CA PHE A 360 6.92 -9.90 -11.13
C PHE A 360 7.72 -8.94 -12.02
#